data_AF-A0A948CYR3-F1
#
_entry.id   AF-A0A948CYR3-F1
#
_cell.length_a   1.000
_cell.length_b   1.000
_cell.length_c   1.000
_cell.angle_alpha   90.00
_cell.angle_beta   90.00
_cell.angle_gamma   90.00
#
_symmetry.space_group_name_H-M   'P 1'
#
loop_
_entity.id
_entity.type
_entity.pdbx_description
1 polymer ?
#
loop_
_entity_poly.entity_id
_entity_poly.type
_entity_poly.pdbx_seq_one_letter_code
_entity_poly.pdbx_strand_id
1 'polypeptide(L)'
;MISITIQDNQHKQYKLQINPDSLKKEKKDGKTTWKIEHEVLDGDKRIGFGHFEAKCMQNHEHLSDDKILEVLLKLNSERIISDINNQSDIESVLYNVNITDCTK
;
A
#
# COMPACT_ATOMS: atom_id res chain seq x y z
N MET A 1 -9.77 -10.85 -1.84
CA MET A 1 -8.43 -10.60 -1.29
C MET A 1 -7.41 -10.69 -2.42
N ILE A 2 -6.54 -9.68 -2.54
CA ILE A 2 -5.42 -9.70 -3.49
C ILE A 2 -4.19 -10.20 -2.74
N SER A 3 -3.41 -11.09 -3.34
CA SER A 3 -2.19 -11.63 -2.74
C SER A 3 -1.05 -11.51 -3.76
N ILE A 4 0.02 -10.83 -3.38
CA ILE A 4 1.24 -10.74 -4.18
C ILE A 4 2.42 -11.32 -3.41
N THR A 5 3.33 -11.98 -4.13
CA THR A 5 4.59 -12.45 -3.55
C THR A 5 5.61 -11.33 -3.61
N ILE A 6 6.19 -10.97 -2.47
CA ILE A 6 7.34 -10.09 -2.38
C ILE A 6 8.56 -10.91 -1.96
N GLN A 7 9.75 -10.51 -2.39
CA GLN A 7 10.98 -11.24 -2.13
C GLN A 7 12.03 -10.28 -1.57
N ASP A 8 12.69 -10.66 -0.47
CA ASP A 8 13.79 -9.88 0.10
C ASP A 8 15.12 -10.11 -0.66
N ASN A 9 16.18 -9.43 -0.21
CA ASN A 9 17.49 -9.53 -0.85
C ASN A 9 18.19 -10.87 -0.59
N GLN A 10 17.69 -11.68 0.35
CA GLN A 10 18.17 -13.04 0.64
C GLN A 10 17.34 -14.11 -0.10
N HIS A 11 16.49 -13.69 -1.04
CA HIS A 11 15.59 -14.55 -1.80
C HIS A 11 14.49 -15.23 -0.97
N LYS A 12 14.25 -14.79 0.28
CA LYS A 12 13.12 -15.28 1.07
C LYS A 12 11.84 -14.62 0.57
N GLN A 13 10.78 -15.42 0.45
CA GLN A 13 9.49 -15.00 -0.09
C GLN A 13 8.49 -14.72 1.04
N TYR A 14 7.72 -13.67 0.87
CA TYR A 14 6.63 -13.27 1.75
C TYR A 14 5.37 -13.02 0.92
N LYS A 15 4.20 -13.13 1.55
CA LYS A 15 2.93 -12.77 0.92
C LYS A 15 2.50 -11.41 1.45
N LEU A 16 2.34 -10.44 0.56
CA LEU A 16 1.65 -9.19 0.84
C LEU A 16 0.19 -9.35 0.40
N GLN A 17 -0.72 -9.32 1.38
CA GLN A 17 -2.14 -9.44 1.17
C GLN A 17 -2.81 -8.08 1.33
N ILE A 18 -3.75 -7.80 0.44
CA ILE A 18 -4.61 -6.62 0.49
C ILE A 18 -6.06 -7.07 0.51
N ASN A 19 -6.86 -6.40 1.33
CA ASN A 19 -8.31 -6.51 1.31
C ASN A 19 -8.93 -5.37 0.48
N PRO A 20 -9.37 -5.59 -0.77
CA PRO A 20 -9.99 -4.54 -1.59
C PRO A 20 -11.23 -3.92 -0.92
N ASP A 21 -11.97 -4.70 -0.14
CA ASP A 21 -13.16 -4.25 0.57
C ASP A 21 -12.83 -3.27 1.72
N SER A 22 -11.56 -3.18 2.11
CA SER A 22 -11.08 -2.19 3.10
C SER A 22 -10.79 -0.82 2.49
N LEU A 23 -10.89 -0.66 1.17
CA LEU A 23 -10.59 0.60 0.49
C LEU A 23 -11.58 1.70 0.94
N LYS A 24 -11.04 2.69 1.64
CA LYS A 24 -11.78 3.90 2.06
C LYS A 24 -11.29 5.09 1.26
N LYS A 25 -12.25 5.88 0.77
CA LYS A 25 -12.01 7.09 -0.01
C LYS A 25 -12.61 8.29 0.70
N GLU A 26 -11.78 9.29 1.00
CA GLU A 26 -12.17 10.51 1.70
C GLU A 26 -11.86 11.73 0.84
N LYS A 27 -12.82 12.63 0.69
CA LYS A 27 -12.65 13.90 -0.03
C LYS A 27 -12.74 15.05 0.96
N LYS A 28 -11.65 15.81 1.12
CA LYS A 28 -11.59 16.95 2.05
C LYS A 28 -10.67 18.04 1.51
N ASP A 29 -11.12 19.30 1.57
CA ASP A 29 -10.34 20.50 1.19
C ASP A 29 -9.73 20.42 -0.23
N GLY A 30 -10.49 19.89 -1.20
CA GLY A 30 -10.03 19.72 -2.59
C GLY A 30 -9.05 18.56 -2.82
N LYS A 31 -8.72 17.80 -1.76
CA LYS A 31 -7.83 16.63 -1.82
C LYS A 31 -8.65 15.36 -1.68
N THR A 32 -8.21 14.32 -2.37
CA THR A 32 -8.75 12.97 -2.18
C THR A 32 -7.68 12.07 -1.58
N THR A 33 -8.05 11.37 -0.51
CA THR A 33 -7.22 10.41 0.18
C THR A 33 -7.86 9.03 0.07
N TRP A 34 -7.05 8.03 -0.27
CA TRP A 34 -7.42 6.63 -0.25
C TRP A 34 -6.63 5.91 0.82
N LYS A 35 -7.29 5.01 1.55
CA LYS A 35 -6.68 4.14 2.56
C LYS A 35 -7.10 2.71 2.31
N ILE A 36 -6.16 1.78 2.36
CA ILE A 36 -6.44 0.35 2.22
C ILE A 36 -5.58 -0.46 3.18
N GLU A 37 -6.17 -1.49 3.78
CA GLU A 37 -5.50 -2.38 4.72
C GLU A 37 -4.61 -3.39 3.98
N HIS A 38 -3.46 -3.69 4.58
CA HIS A 38 -2.57 -4.73 4.12
C HIS A 38 -2.05 -5.59 5.27
N GLU A 39 -1.66 -6.81 4.94
CA GLU A 39 -0.96 -7.74 5.84
C GLU A 39 0.25 -8.36 5.12
N VAL A 40 1.30 -8.65 5.87
CA VAL A 40 2.50 -9.33 5.39
C VAL A 40 2.64 -10.64 6.13
N LEU A 41 2.78 -11.73 5.38
CA LEU A 41 2.89 -13.10 5.92
C LEU A 41 4.25 -13.73 5.56
N ASP A 42 4.83 -14.41 6.54
CA ASP A 42 5.93 -15.38 6.37
C ASP A 42 5.34 -16.79 6.51
N GLY A 43 5.15 -17.48 5.37
CA GLY A 43 4.30 -18.67 5.30
C GLY A 43 2.84 -18.32 5.62
N ASP A 44 2.35 -18.81 6.77
CA ASP A 44 1.01 -18.53 7.30
C ASP A 44 1.04 -17.60 8.52
N LYS A 45 2.23 -17.22 9.00
CA LYS A 45 2.38 -16.32 10.15
C LYS A 45 2.31 -14.87 9.69
N ARG A 46 1.40 -14.09 10.27
CA ARG A 46 1.40 -12.63 10.09
C ARG A 46 2.60 -12.00 10.80
N ILE A 47 3.41 -11.28 10.04
CA ILE A 47 4.60 -10.56 10.51
C ILE A 47 4.47 -9.04 10.40
N GLY A 48 3.50 -8.56 9.63
CA GLY A 48 3.21 -7.14 9.51
C GLY A 48 1.76 -6.90 9.13
N PHE A 49 1.25 -5.74 9.48
CA PHE A 49 -0.08 -5.27 9.12
C PHE A 49 -0.12 -3.75 9.15
N GLY A 50 -1.08 -3.15 8.46
CA GLY A 50 -1.18 -1.70 8.46
C GLY A 50 -2.05 -1.15 7.35
N HIS A 51 -1.78 0.10 6.98
CA HIS A 51 -2.52 0.80 5.94
C HIS A 51 -1.58 1.38 4.90
N PHE A 52 -1.98 1.29 3.63
CA PHE A 52 -1.44 2.15 2.59
C PHE A 52 -2.33 3.36 2.44
N GLU A 53 -1.75 4.56 2.42
CA GLU A 53 -2.44 5.83 2.21
C GLU A 53 -1.92 6.48 0.92
N ALA A 54 -2.81 6.78 -0.02
CA ALA A 54 -2.52 7.61 -1.18
C ALA A 54 -3.26 8.94 -1.04
N LYS A 55 -2.56 10.04 -1.29
CA LYS A 55 -3.13 11.39 -1.28
C LYS A 55 -2.93 12.06 -2.63
N CYS A 56 -4.02 12.35 -3.32
CA CYS A 56 -4.00 13.19 -4.52
C CYS A 56 -3.87 14.66 -4.11
N MET A 57 -2.85 15.34 -4.63
CA MET A 57 -2.53 16.72 -4.28
C MET A 57 -3.21 17.77 -5.17
N GLN A 58 -3.99 17.35 -6.17
CA GLN A 58 -4.66 18.23 -7.15
C GLN A 58 -6.20 18.15 -7.05
N ASN A 59 -6.87 19.25 -7.40
CA ASN A 59 -8.33 19.42 -7.29
C ASN A 59 -9.17 18.68 -8.36
N HIS A 60 -8.53 18.05 -9.35
CA HIS A 60 -9.21 17.33 -10.44
C HIS A 60 -8.84 15.86 -10.40
N GLU A 61 -9.83 15.03 -10.06
CA GLU A 61 -9.60 13.63 -9.75
C GLU A 61 -10.24 12.76 -10.84
N HIS A 62 -9.39 12.07 -11.62
CA HIS A 62 -9.85 11.13 -12.67
C HIS A 62 -9.31 9.71 -12.51
N LEU A 63 -8.55 9.41 -11.45
CA LEU A 63 -8.04 8.07 -11.20
C LEU A 63 -9.18 7.15 -10.71
N SER A 64 -9.31 5.99 -11.34
CA SER A 64 -10.15 4.91 -10.84
C SER A 64 -9.53 4.28 -9.60
N ASP A 65 -10.35 3.63 -8.79
CA ASP A 65 -9.90 2.93 -7.60
C ASP A 65 -8.88 1.81 -7.96
N ASP A 66 -9.03 1.17 -9.13
CA ASP A 66 -8.06 0.20 -9.66
C ASP A 66 -6.68 0.82 -9.91
N LYS A 67 -6.62 2.00 -10.56
CA LYS A 67 -5.35 2.70 -10.80
C LYS A 67 -4.69 3.10 -9.48
N ILE A 68 -5.48 3.55 -8.51
CA ILE A 68 -4.97 3.89 -7.17
C ILE A 68 -4.40 2.66 -6.47
N LEU A 69 -5.10 1.54 -6.57
CA LEU A 69 -4.67 0.28 -5.99
C LEU A 69 -3.34 -0.20 -6.59
N GLU A 70 -3.16 -0.10 -7.90
CA GLU A 70 -1.89 -0.42 -8.59
C GLU A 70 -0.74 0.47 -8.10
N VAL A 71 -0.97 1.78 -7.98
CA VAL A 71 0.04 2.75 -7.49
C VAL A 71 0.41 2.45 -6.03
N LEU A 72 -0.59 2.21 -5.18
CA LEU A 72 -0.40 1.88 -3.77
C LEU A 72 0.37 0.57 -3.60
N LEU A 73 0.02 -0.46 -4.38
CA LEU A 73 0.71 -1.74 -4.38
C LEU A 73 2.16 -1.59 -4.78
N LYS A 74 2.43 -0.97 -5.93
CA LYS A 74 3.78 -0.85 -6.49
C LYS A 74 4.72 -0.09 -5.56
N LEU A 75 4.32 1.10 -5.10
CA LEU A 75 5.21 1.96 -4.31
C LEU A 75 5.44 1.44 -2.89
N ASN A 76 4.42 0.80 -2.29
CA ASN A 76 4.54 0.33 -0.92
C ASN A 76 5.10 -1.09 -0.82
N SER A 77 5.00 -1.94 -1.86
CA SER A 77 5.69 -3.23 -1.87
C SER A 77 7.21 -3.07 -1.80
N GLU A 78 7.77 -2.10 -2.51
CA GLU A 78 9.21 -1.80 -2.47
C GLU A 78 9.66 -1.30 -1.08
N ARG A 79 8.82 -0.47 -0.44
CA ARG A 79 9.08 0.02 0.93
C ARG A 79 9.04 -1.09 1.97
N ILE A 80 8.04 -1.97 1.91
CA ILE A 80 7.97 -3.14 2.80
C ILE A 80 9.21 -4.03 2.64
N ILE A 81 9.65 -4.28 1.42
CA ILE A 81 10.89 -5.05 1.17
C ILE A 81 12.09 -4.35 1.82
N SER A 82 12.21 -3.03 1.67
CA SER A 82 13.26 -2.24 2.33
C SER A 82 13.19 -2.38 3.86
N ASP A 83 12.01 -2.28 4.45
CA ASP A 83 11.82 -2.40 5.90
C ASP A 83 12.18 -3.80 6.42
N ILE A 84 11.76 -4.87 5.72
CA ILE A 84 12.14 -6.26 6.04
C ILE A 84 13.67 -6.41 6.01
N ASN A 85 14.32 -5.94 4.94
CA ASN A 85 15.77 -6.05 4.80
C ASN A 85 16.52 -5.27 5.89
N ASN A 86 15.98 -4.14 6.35
CA ASN A 86 16.57 -3.31 7.39
C ASN A 86 16.16 -3.75 8.81
N GLN A 87 15.36 -4.81 8.96
CA GLN A 87 14.79 -5.24 10.25
C GLN A 87 14.03 -4.11 10.97
N SER A 88 13.40 -3.23 10.19
CA SER A 88 12.52 -2.18 10.70
C SER A 88 11.28 -2.80 11.34
N ASP A 89 10.63 -2.04 12.22
CA ASP A 89 9.31 -2.41 12.73
C ASP A 89 8.27 -2.35 11.59
N ILE A 90 7.62 -3.48 11.36
CA ILE A 90 6.55 -3.64 10.37
C ILE A 90 5.22 -4.07 11.03
N GLU A 91 5.17 -4.18 12.35
CA GLU A 91 3.94 -4.44 13.09
C GLU A 91 3.17 -3.12 13.23
N SER A 92 2.07 -2.96 12.47
CA SER A 92 1.19 -1.77 12.50
C SER A 92 1.73 -0.50 11.83
N VAL A 93 2.05 -0.55 10.53
CA VAL A 93 2.64 0.60 9.79
C VAL A 93 1.62 1.37 8.93
N LEU A 94 1.83 2.68 8.80
CA LEU A 94 1.16 3.53 7.81
C LEU A 94 2.16 3.96 6.73
N TYR A 95 1.98 3.46 5.50
CA TYR A 95 2.79 3.90 4.37
C TYR A 95 2.08 4.98 3.55
N ASN A 96 2.68 6.18 3.51
CA ASN A 96 2.09 7.34 2.85
C ASN A 96 2.71 7.60 1.47
N VAL A 97 1.85 7.74 0.47
CA VAL A 97 2.19 8.08 -0.92
C VAL A 97 1.49 9.39 -1.30
N ASN A 98 2.26 10.35 -1.80
CA ASN A 98 1.70 11.55 -2.42
C ASN A 98 1.65 11.35 -3.93
N ILE A 99 0.45 11.46 -4.51
CA ILE A 99 0.22 11.38 -5.96
C ILE A 99 0.10 12.82 -6.48
N THR A 100 1.08 13.23 -7.29
CA THR A 100 1.17 14.60 -7.83
C THR A 100 0.47 14.76 -9.17
N ASP A 101 0.26 13.69 -9.93
CA ASP A 101 -0.47 13.68 -11.19
C ASP A 101 -1.66 12.72 -11.07
N CYS A 102 -2.86 13.29 -10.97
CA CYS A 102 -4.12 12.54 -10.87
C CYS A 102 -4.93 12.62 -12.17
N THR A 103 -4.27 13.00 -13.28
CA THR A 103 -4.86 13.10 -14.61
C THR A 103 -4.70 11.79 -15.37
N LYS A 104 -5.58 11.55 -16.36
CA LYS A 104 -5.90 10.23 -16.93
C LYS A 104 -4.74 9.51 -17.59
#